data_AF-A0A3C1YI74-F1
#
_entry.id   AF-A0A3C1YI74-F1
#
_cell.length_a   1.000
_cell.length_b   1.000
_cell.length_c   1.000
_cell.angle_alpha   90.00
_cell.angle_beta   90.00
_cell.angle_gamma   90.00
#
_symmetry.space_group_name_H-M   'P 1'
#
loop_
_entity.id
_entity.type
_entity.pdbx_description
1 polymer ?
#
loop_
_entity_poly.entity_id
_entity_poly.type
_entity_poly.pdbx_seq_one_letter_code
_entity_poly.pdbx_strand_id
1 'polypeptide(L)' 'KAGQGHFIHTYMGDGNPLPSYEGEPTPVDITGNIDEFTNAVWTNLNEDNKVSLFVRFIDIATGKYETRILNKNQ' A
#
# COMPACT_ATOMS: atom_id res chain seq x y z
N LYS A 1 9.91 -13.93 -2.15
CA LYS A 1 10.53 -14.34 -0.87
C LYS A 1 9.71 -13.77 0.28
N ALA A 2 9.84 -14.27 1.51
CA ALA A 2 9.24 -13.60 2.66
C ALA A 2 9.75 -12.15 2.73
N GLY A 3 8.85 -11.20 3.00
CA GLY A 3 9.18 -9.77 3.01
C GLY A 3 9.36 -9.11 1.64
N GLN A 4 8.91 -9.73 0.54
CA GLN A 4 8.82 -9.07 -0.77
C GLN A 4 7.36 -8.89 -1.17
N GLY A 5 7.04 -7.69 -1.63
CA GLY A 5 5.73 -7.29 -2.14
C GLY A 5 5.80 -6.81 -3.59
N HIS A 6 4.62 -6.64 -4.16
CA HIS A 6 4.42 -6.08 -5.49
C HIS A 6 3.51 -4.87 -5.35
N PHE A 7 4.01 -3.70 -5.72
CA PHE A 7 3.26 -2.46 -5.72
C PHE A 7 2.62 -2.25 -7.08
N ILE A 8 1.31 -2.01 -7.05
CA ILE A 8 0.48 -1.72 -8.23
C ILE A 8 -0.32 -0.48 -7.89
N HIS A 9 -0.30 0.48 -8.80
CA HIS A 9 -1.11 1.70 -8.74
C HIS A 9 -1.80 1.90 -10.08
N THR A 10 -2.72 2.87 -10.17
CA THR A 10 -3.55 3.04 -11.36
C THR A 10 -2.90 3.86 -12.47
N TYR A 11 -1.92 4.72 -12.15
CA TYR A 11 -1.37 5.70 -13.09
C TYR A 11 0.16 5.80 -13.01
N MET A 12 0.88 5.78 -14.14
CA MET A 12 2.35 5.87 -14.17
C MET A 12 2.91 7.22 -13.71
N GLY A 13 2.08 8.25 -13.63
CA GLY A 13 2.47 9.59 -13.23
C GLY A 13 1.41 10.62 -13.63
N ASP A 14 1.81 11.88 -13.65
CA ASP A 14 0.96 12.98 -14.09
C ASP A 14 0.78 12.97 -15.62
N GLY A 15 -0.36 13.46 -16.10
CA GLY A 15 -0.65 13.56 -17.53
C GLY A 15 -2.11 13.92 -17.83
N ASN A 16 -2.42 14.21 -19.10
CA ASN A 16 -3.79 14.44 -19.56
C ASN A 16 -4.02 13.84 -20.96
N PRO A 17 -4.67 12.66 -21.08
CA PRO A 17 -5.21 11.84 -19.98
C PRO A 17 -4.10 11.26 -19.08
N LEU A 18 -4.44 10.89 -17.85
CA LEU A 18 -3.49 10.25 -16.94
C LEU A 18 -2.96 8.95 -17.59
N PRO A 19 -1.64 8.76 -17.68
CA PRO A 19 -1.08 7.54 -18.24
C PRO A 19 -1.42 6.36 -17.33
N SER A 20 -2.12 5.36 -17.87
CA SER A 20 -2.43 4.12 -17.14
C SER A 20 -1.17 3.40 -16.72
N TYR A 21 -1.19 2.76 -15.55
CA TYR A 21 -0.12 1.85 -15.12
C TYR A 21 0.04 0.69 -16.11
N GLU A 22 1.28 0.40 -16.51
CA GLU A 22 1.63 -0.69 -17.41
C GLU A 22 2.97 -1.33 -17.03
N GLY A 23 3.14 -2.60 -17.37
CA GLY A 23 4.34 -3.38 -17.07
C GLY A 23 4.23 -4.26 -15.82
N GLU A 24 5.38 -4.81 -15.42
CA GLU A 24 5.47 -5.67 -14.23
C GLU A 24 5.20 -4.87 -12.95
N PRO A 25 4.55 -5.47 -11.93
CA PRO A 25 4.40 -4.83 -10.63
C PRO A 25 5.73 -4.42 -10.03
N THR A 26 5.80 -3.21 -9.47
CA THR A 26 7.05 -2.71 -8.88
C THR A 26 7.40 -3.53 -7.63
N PRO A 27 8.58 -4.19 -7.58
CA PRO A 27 8.97 -4.95 -6.40
C PRO A 27 9.25 -3.99 -5.24
N VAL A 28 8.74 -4.33 -4.06
CA VAL A 28 8.97 -3.59 -2.83
C VAL A 28 9.38 -4.53 -1.70
N ASP A 29 10.18 -4.04 -0.77
CA ASP A 29 10.45 -4.77 0.46
C ASP A 29 9.35 -4.45 1.49
N ILE A 30 8.80 -5.50 2.09
CA ILE A 30 7.83 -5.42 3.18
C ILE A 30 8.52 -5.92 4.44
N THR A 31 8.74 -5.03 5.38
CA THR A 31 9.40 -5.33 6.65
C THR A 31 8.52 -4.97 7.82
N GLY A 32 8.77 -5.62 8.97
CA GLY A 32 8.05 -5.32 10.20
C GLY A 32 6.68 -5.97 10.30
N ASN A 33 5.96 -5.63 11.35
CA ASN A 33 4.57 -6.07 11.57
C ASN A 33 3.56 -5.12 10.87
N ILE A 34 2.27 -5.46 10.96
CA ILE A 34 1.21 -4.68 10.31
C ILE A 34 1.16 -3.23 10.78
N ASP A 35 1.48 -2.94 12.05
CA ASP A 35 1.44 -1.58 12.60
C ASP A 35 2.61 -0.74 12.07
N GLU A 36 3.82 -1.30 12.07
CA GLU A 36 5.02 -0.66 11.53
C GLU A 36 4.85 -0.36 10.04
N PHE A 37 4.35 -1.32 9.27
CA PHE A 37 4.11 -1.16 7.83
C PHE A 37 2.99 -0.14 7.56
N THR A 38 1.89 -0.20 8.31
CA THR A 38 0.78 0.76 8.17
C THR A 38 1.28 2.19 8.41
N ASN A 39 2.06 2.40 9.47
CA ASN A 39 2.60 3.72 9.79
C ASN A 39 3.62 4.19 8.74
N ALA A 40 4.49 3.30 8.26
CA ALA A 40 5.45 3.62 7.21
C ALA A 40 4.75 4.09 5.93
N VAL A 41 3.70 3.38 5.48
CA VAL A 41 2.93 3.81 4.30
C VAL A 41 2.22 5.14 4.58
N TRP A 42 1.49 5.25 5.69
CA TRP A 42 0.70 6.43 6.03
C TRP A 42 1.53 7.73 6.12
N THR A 43 2.73 7.65 6.67
CA THR A 43 3.62 8.81 6.86
C THR A 43 4.33 9.24 5.58
N ASN A 44 4.41 8.37 4.58
CA ASN A 44 5.03 8.67 3.28
C ASN A 44 4.02 9.07 2.19
N LEU A 45 2.71 9.03 2.47
CA LEU A 45 1.70 9.55 1.55
C LEU A 45 1.79 11.08 1.47
N ASN A 46 1.60 11.62 0.27
CA ASN A 46 1.52 13.06 0.04
C ASN A 46 0.40 13.67 0.91
N GLU A 47 0.72 14.64 1.77
CA GLU A 47 -0.22 15.19 2.75
C GLU A 47 -1.48 15.83 2.15
N ASP A 48 -1.38 16.45 0.98
CA ASP A 48 -2.52 17.09 0.30
C ASP A 48 -3.48 16.05 -0.29
N ASN A 49 -2.95 14.89 -0.68
CA ASN A 49 -3.72 13.79 -1.28
C ASN A 49 -4.04 12.65 -0.29
N LYS A 50 -3.51 12.69 0.93
CA LYS A 50 -3.68 11.65 1.95
C LYS A 50 -5.08 11.72 2.57
N VAL A 51 -5.97 10.80 2.21
CA VAL A 51 -7.35 10.75 2.73
C VAL A 51 -7.57 9.52 3.60
N SER A 52 -7.30 8.32 3.09
CA SER A 52 -7.51 7.08 3.82
C SER A 52 -6.49 6.01 3.41
N LEU A 53 -6.26 5.05 4.30
CA LEU A 53 -5.38 3.91 4.07
C LEU A 53 -6.00 2.65 4.67
N PHE A 54 -6.02 1.57 3.88
CA PHE A 54 -6.40 0.24 4.32
C PHE A 54 -5.20 -0.70 4.18
N VAL A 55 -4.85 -1.40 5.26
CA VAL A 55 -3.78 -2.41 5.28
C VAL A 55 -4.34 -3.72 5.82
N ARG A 56 -4.02 -4.83 5.18
CA ARG A 56 -4.40 -6.18 5.63
C ARG A 56 -3.25 -7.16 5.48
N PHE A 57 -2.97 -7.88 6.56
CA PHE A 57 -2.07 -9.03 6.53
C PHE A 57 -2.92 -10.30 6.56
N ILE A 58 -2.63 -11.25 5.67
CA ILE A 58 -3.34 -12.53 5.57
C ILE A 58 -2.31 -13.64 5.70
N ASP A 59 -2.48 -14.50 6.70
CA ASP A 59 -1.77 -15.76 6.79
C ASP A 59 -2.37 -16.72 5.75
N ILE A 60 -1.60 -17.05 4.72
CA ILE A 60 -2.08 -17.84 3.58
C ILE A 60 -2.46 -19.28 3.99
N ALA A 61 -1.77 -19.84 4.98
CA ALA A 61 -1.99 -21.22 5.40
C ALA A 61 -3.28 -21.40 6.21
N THR A 62 -3.60 -20.41 7.05
CA THR A 62 -4.72 -20.48 8.00
C THR A 62 -5.91 -19.61 7.59
N GLY A 63 -5.72 -18.66 6.67
CA GLY A 63 -6.71 -17.66 6.28
C GLY A 63 -6.97 -16.59 7.34
N LYS A 64 -6.25 -16.61 8.48
CA LYS A 64 -6.34 -15.57 9.50
C LYS A 64 -5.85 -14.25 8.92
N TYR A 65 -6.50 -13.16 9.30
CA TYR A 65 -6.11 -11.85 8.86
C TYR A 65 -6.20 -10.81 9.96
N GLU A 66 -5.37 -9.79 9.82
CA GLU A 66 -5.40 -8.57 10.60
C GLU A 66 -5.62 -7.38 9.68
N THR A 67 -6.20 -6.30 10.18
CA THR A 67 -6.51 -5.12 9.35
C THR A 67 -6.24 -3.83 10.12
N ARG A 68 -5.81 -2.80 9.40
CA ARG A 68 -5.74 -1.41 9.86
C ARG A 68 -6.45 -0.51 8.85
N ILE A 69 -7.19 0.47 9.37
CA ILE A 69 -7.87 1.49 8.57
C ILE A 69 -7.54 2.83 9.20
N LEU A 70 -6.95 3.72 8.42
CA LEU A 70 -6.71 5.11 8.80
C LEU A 70 -7.53 6.01 7.89
N ASN A 71 -8.09 7.08 8.46
CA ASN A 71 -8.77 8.13 7.73
C ASN A 71 -8.36 9.48 8.33
N LYS A 72 -7.92 10.42 7.49
CA LYS A 72 -7.48 11.74 7.90
C LYS A 72 -8.61 12.58 8.51
N ASN A 73 -9.86 12.30 8.16
CA ASN A 73 -11.05 13.08 8.51
C ASN A 73 -11.98 12.38 9.52
N GLN A 74 -11.51 11.33 10.19
CA GLN A 74 -12.28 10.66 11.24
C GLN A 74 -12.27 11.43 12.57
#